data_AF-A0A831WT92-F1
#
_entry.id   AF-A0A831WT92-F1
#
_cell.length_a   1.000
_cell.length_b   1.000
_cell.length_c   1.000
_cell.angle_alpha   90.00
_cell.angle_beta   90.00
_cell.angle_gamma   90.00
#
_symmetry.space_group_name_H-M   'P 1'
#
loop_
_entity.id
_entity.type
_entity.pdbx_description
1 polymer ?
#
loop_
_entity_poly.entity_id
_entity_poly.type
_entity_poly.pdbx_seq_one_letter_code
_entity_poly.pdbx_strand_id
1 'polypeptide(L)'
;MINRPKLKQIRHLKRGVTEKLSRMLYEHGPGNGTFLGLPFDQLVEHGPGHEWKWERAAKPSSVIELANQGDFTALVLSVGQAQKYQYDINPFVPLVVKLDGHFYTGKANTENHPRPTMFGTIEDALEVGAAAVGLSFYLGSEQTGEDVERIGKIREEAHHSGLPLVLWSYPRGPECLTQLKRIVYCGVTMQFLLLNL
;
A
#
# COMPACT_ATOMS: atom_id res chain seq x y z
N MET A 1 7.27 3.00 -26.93
CA MET A 1 6.71 3.81 -25.81
C MET A 1 5.51 3.05 -25.26
N ILE A 2 5.47 2.72 -23.96
CA ILE A 2 4.37 1.93 -23.38
C ILE A 2 3.15 2.85 -23.22
N ASN A 3 2.03 2.52 -23.87
CA ASN A 3 0.79 3.27 -23.74
C ASN A 3 0.07 2.87 -22.44
N ARG A 4 0.21 3.69 -21.39
CA ARG A 4 -0.46 3.45 -20.10
C ARG A 4 -1.88 4.02 -20.13
N PRO A 5 -2.90 3.28 -19.65
CA PRO A 5 -4.25 3.81 -19.51
C PRO A 5 -4.25 5.11 -18.70
N LYS A 6 -4.95 6.13 -19.19
CA LYS A 6 -5.15 7.40 -18.49
C LYS A 6 -6.39 7.30 -17.61
N LEU A 7 -6.38 8.00 -16.46
CA LEU A 7 -7.50 7.96 -15.52
C LEU A 7 -8.85 8.34 -16.16
N LYS A 8 -8.84 9.28 -17.12
CA LYS A 8 -10.03 9.68 -17.91
C LYS A 8 -10.65 8.54 -18.74
N GLN A 9 -9.89 7.48 -19.02
CA GLN A 9 -10.36 6.30 -19.77
C GLN A 9 -11.04 5.28 -18.86
N ILE A 10 -10.88 5.40 -17.53
CA ILE A 10 -11.44 4.48 -16.54
C ILE A 10 -12.80 5.00 -16.07
N ARG A 11 -13.88 4.52 -16.71
CA ARG A 11 -15.25 5.06 -16.51
C ARG A 11 -16.06 4.44 -15.37
N HIS A 12 -15.55 3.39 -14.73
CA HIS A 12 -16.28 2.65 -13.67
C HIS A 12 -15.92 3.13 -12.25
N LEU A 13 -15.01 4.09 -12.11
CA LEU A 13 -14.63 4.64 -10.81
C LEU A 13 -15.60 5.72 -10.37
N LYS A 14 -15.98 5.69 -9.10
CA LYS A 14 -16.79 6.76 -8.48
C LYS A 14 -15.98 8.06 -8.44
N ARG A 15 -16.70 9.19 -8.29
CA ARG A 15 -16.10 10.53 -8.28
C ARG A 15 -15.03 10.71 -7.20
N GLY A 16 -15.28 10.25 -5.97
CA GLY A 16 -14.30 10.37 -4.86
C GLY A 16 -13.00 9.65 -5.15
N VAL A 17 -13.09 8.38 -5.59
CA VAL A 17 -11.92 7.58 -5.98
C VAL A 17 -11.15 8.24 -7.14
N THR A 18 -11.87 8.75 -8.13
CA THR A 18 -11.28 9.46 -9.28
C THR A 18 -10.56 10.74 -8.86
N GLU A 19 -11.12 11.53 -7.93
CA GLU A 19 -10.51 12.75 -7.42
C GLU A 19 -9.19 12.45 -6.69
N LYS A 20 -9.19 11.49 -5.75
CA LYS A 20 -7.99 11.10 -5.01
C LYS A 20 -6.89 10.55 -5.91
N LEU A 21 -7.25 9.69 -6.88
CA LEU A 21 -6.30 9.19 -7.87
C LEU A 21 -5.76 10.30 -8.78
N SER A 22 -6.59 11.28 -9.14
CA SER A 22 -6.17 12.43 -9.95
C SER A 22 -5.11 13.25 -9.22
N ARG A 23 -5.41 13.61 -7.96
CA ARG A 23 -4.48 14.35 -7.11
C ARG A 23 -3.15 13.62 -6.97
N MET A 24 -3.17 12.34 -6.58
CA MET A 24 -1.94 11.55 -6.45
C MET A 24 -1.16 11.44 -7.77
N LEU A 25 -1.79 11.01 -8.86
CA LEU A 25 -1.07 10.58 -10.07
C LEU A 25 -0.75 11.73 -11.07
N TYR A 26 -1.35 12.90 -10.88
CA TYR A 26 -1.21 14.03 -11.80
C TYR A 26 -0.82 15.35 -11.14
N GLU A 27 -1.20 15.60 -9.88
CA GLU A 27 -0.86 16.84 -9.17
C GLU A 27 0.40 16.68 -8.30
N HIS A 28 0.77 15.44 -7.94
CA HIS A 28 1.96 15.14 -7.14
C HIS A 28 2.94 14.23 -7.87
N GLY A 29 4.22 14.34 -7.48
CA GLY A 29 5.30 13.53 -8.04
C GLY A 29 5.55 13.79 -9.53
N PRO A 30 6.03 12.79 -10.29
CA PRO A 30 6.35 12.96 -11.71
C PRO A 30 5.15 13.30 -12.60
N GLY A 31 3.93 13.20 -12.07
CA GLY A 31 2.68 13.44 -12.78
C GLY A 31 2.45 12.48 -13.95
N ASN A 32 1.56 12.90 -14.88
CA ASN A 32 1.23 12.17 -16.11
C ASN A 32 0.66 10.75 -15.93
N GLY A 33 0.12 10.42 -14.75
CA GLY A 33 -0.34 9.07 -14.44
C GLY A 33 0.78 8.18 -13.90
N THR A 34 1.85 8.75 -13.36
CA THR A 34 3.01 8.03 -12.82
C THR A 34 3.01 8.10 -11.30
N PHE A 35 3.28 6.96 -10.66
CA PHE A 35 3.36 6.87 -9.22
C PHE A 35 4.84 6.85 -8.78
N LEU A 36 5.23 7.79 -7.92
CA LEU A 36 6.49 7.78 -7.18
C LEU A 36 6.18 7.98 -5.70
N GLY A 37 6.05 6.88 -4.96
CA GLY A 37 5.75 6.93 -3.53
C GLY A 37 6.98 6.75 -2.66
N LEU A 38 6.84 7.15 -1.40
CA LEU A 38 7.84 6.97 -0.35
C LEU A 38 7.29 5.95 0.66
N PRO A 39 7.62 4.65 0.52
CA PRO A 39 7.10 3.64 1.43
C PRO A 39 7.88 3.58 2.75
N PHE A 40 7.15 3.60 3.88
CA PHE A 40 7.71 3.50 5.23
C PHE A 40 6.76 2.76 6.18
N ASP A 41 6.40 1.54 5.81
CA ASP A 41 5.59 0.58 6.58
C ASP A 41 6.44 -0.52 7.25
N GLN A 42 7.73 -0.57 6.92
CA GLN A 42 8.70 -1.59 7.36
C GLN A 42 8.86 -1.71 8.88
N LEU A 43 8.58 -0.65 9.65
CA LEU A 43 8.67 -0.70 11.11
C LEU A 43 7.67 -1.69 11.72
N VAL A 44 6.50 -1.87 11.10
CA VAL A 44 5.52 -2.89 11.51
C VAL A 44 5.97 -4.28 11.06
N GLU A 45 6.54 -4.38 9.85
CA GLU A 45 6.86 -5.68 9.25
C GLU A 45 8.16 -6.31 9.76
N HIS A 46 9.14 -5.51 10.17
CA HIS A 46 10.47 -5.97 10.59
C HIS A 46 10.82 -5.63 12.04
N GLY A 47 9.91 -4.98 12.77
CA GLY A 47 10.09 -4.57 14.16
C GLY A 47 11.19 -3.52 14.37
N PRO A 48 11.50 -3.17 15.63
CA PRO A 48 12.41 -2.06 15.96
C PRO A 48 13.87 -2.33 15.60
N GLY A 49 14.23 -3.56 15.21
CA GLY A 49 15.61 -3.91 14.83
C GLY A 49 16.16 -3.12 13.63
N HIS A 50 15.29 -2.49 12.83
CA HIS A 50 15.68 -1.59 11.74
C HIS A 50 16.23 -0.24 12.24
N GLU A 51 15.75 0.28 13.38
CA GLU A 51 16.20 1.57 13.92
C GLU A 51 17.67 1.53 14.38
N TRP A 52 18.18 0.33 14.70
CA TRP A 52 19.50 0.14 15.30
C TRP A 52 20.63 0.13 14.27
N LYS A 53 20.30 -0.10 12.98
CA LYS A 53 21.29 -0.29 11.93
C LYS A 53 21.58 0.97 11.09
N TRP A 54 20.71 1.99 11.13
CA TRP A 54 20.76 3.12 10.19
C TRP A 54 20.61 4.46 10.93
N GLU A 55 21.63 5.31 10.84
CA GLU A 55 21.75 6.52 11.68
C GLU A 55 20.73 7.61 11.34
N ARG A 56 20.24 7.67 10.09
CA ARG A 56 19.25 8.66 9.61
C ARG A 56 18.13 8.05 8.75
N ALA A 57 18.47 7.17 7.81
CA ALA A 57 17.52 6.68 6.81
C ALA A 57 16.43 5.70 7.32
N ALA A 58 16.54 5.18 8.55
CA ALA A 58 15.49 4.38 9.18
C ALA A 58 14.71 5.15 10.27
N LYS A 59 14.99 6.45 10.48
CA LYS A 59 14.27 7.24 11.48
C LYS A 59 12.98 7.80 10.87
N PRO A 60 11.81 7.61 11.53
CA PRO A 60 10.54 8.16 11.08
C PRO A 60 10.61 9.66 10.77
N SER A 61 11.29 10.44 11.62
CA SER A 61 11.42 11.89 11.44
C SER A 61 12.15 12.29 10.15
N SER A 62 13.16 11.52 9.73
CA SER A 62 13.89 11.79 8.48
C SER A 62 13.06 11.46 7.25
N VAL A 63 12.23 10.41 7.32
CA VAL A 63 11.30 10.07 6.23
C VAL A 63 10.19 11.10 6.12
N ILE A 64 9.64 11.56 7.25
CA ILE A 64 8.63 12.63 7.27
C ILE A 64 9.21 13.95 6.77
N GLU A 65 10.43 14.31 7.18
CA GLU A 65 11.15 15.48 6.64
C GLU A 65 11.26 15.39 5.11
N LEU A 66 11.70 14.24 4.59
CA LEU A 66 11.79 14.00 3.15
C LEU A 66 10.42 14.06 2.46
N ALA A 67 9.38 13.49 3.06
CA ALA A 67 8.02 13.53 2.52
C ALA A 67 7.45 14.96 2.46
N ASN A 68 7.76 15.79 3.46
CA ASN A 68 7.29 17.17 3.54
C ASN A 68 8.05 18.11 2.58
N GLN A 69 9.32 17.82 2.30
CA GLN A 69 10.16 18.63 1.41
C GLN A 69 10.14 18.16 -0.05
N GLY A 70 9.89 16.87 -0.28
CA GLY A 70 9.84 16.27 -1.60
C GLY A 70 8.43 16.30 -2.21
N ASP A 71 8.38 16.26 -3.54
CA ASP A 71 7.13 16.07 -4.26
C ASP A 71 6.98 14.58 -4.61
N PHE A 72 6.41 13.82 -3.68
CA PHE A 72 6.08 12.41 -3.87
C PHE A 72 4.59 12.26 -4.16
N THR A 73 4.24 11.28 -4.98
CA THR A 73 2.84 10.92 -5.23
C THR A 73 2.09 10.60 -3.94
N ALA A 74 2.74 9.88 -3.02
CA ALA A 74 2.22 9.63 -1.68
C ALA A 74 3.31 9.12 -0.73
N LEU A 75 3.14 9.40 0.56
CA LEU A 75 3.83 8.73 1.66
C LEU A 75 3.00 7.50 2.07
N VAL A 76 3.63 6.32 2.18
CA VAL A 76 2.95 5.07 2.58
C VAL A 76 3.32 4.73 4.01
N LEU A 77 2.32 4.62 4.88
CA LEU A 77 2.49 4.32 6.31
C LEU A 77 1.50 3.25 6.75
N SER A 78 1.84 2.52 7.81
CA SER A 78 0.81 1.77 8.55
C SER A 78 -0.12 2.73 9.30
N VAL A 79 -1.34 2.29 9.57
CA VAL A 79 -2.34 3.10 10.31
C VAL A 79 -1.80 3.68 11.63
N GLY A 80 -1.09 2.88 12.44
CA GLY A 80 -0.53 3.35 13.71
C GLY A 80 0.59 4.38 13.53
N GLN A 81 1.36 4.30 12.45
CA GLN A 81 2.35 5.33 12.13
C GLN A 81 1.69 6.62 11.66
N ALA A 82 0.66 6.52 10.80
CA ALA A 82 -0.10 7.68 10.36
C ALA A 82 -0.73 8.41 11.56
N GLN A 83 -1.36 7.68 12.49
CA GLN A 83 -1.93 8.25 13.72
C GLN A 83 -0.87 8.91 14.61
N LYS A 84 0.29 8.26 14.80
CA LYS A 84 1.36 8.78 15.65
C LYS A 84 1.99 10.06 15.11
N TYR A 85 2.18 10.15 13.80
CA TYR A 85 2.93 11.23 13.15
C TYR A 85 2.06 12.22 12.39
N GLN A 86 0.73 12.15 12.52
CA GLN A 86 -0.21 12.99 11.76
C GLN A 86 0.06 14.50 11.86
N TYR A 87 0.60 14.97 13.00
CA TYR A 87 0.89 16.39 13.23
C TYR A 87 2.28 16.83 12.71
N ASP A 88 3.16 15.86 12.43
CA ASP A 88 4.48 16.11 11.86
C ASP A 88 4.45 16.07 10.33
N ILE A 89 3.45 15.39 9.75
CA ILE A 89 3.25 15.27 8.31
C ILE A 89 2.47 16.49 7.80
N ASN A 90 2.96 17.11 6.73
CA ASN A 90 2.24 18.19 6.05
C ASN A 90 0.89 17.64 5.52
N PRO A 91 -0.26 18.22 5.88
CA PRO A 91 -1.58 17.71 5.51
C PRO A 91 -1.86 17.70 3.99
N PHE A 92 -1.02 18.36 3.20
CA PHE A 92 -1.11 18.33 1.73
C PHE A 92 -0.36 17.16 1.09
N VAL A 93 0.51 16.47 1.82
CA VAL A 93 1.17 15.24 1.36
C VAL A 93 0.14 14.11 1.29
N PRO A 94 -0.10 13.48 0.12
CA PRO A 94 -1.04 12.37 0.04
C PRO A 94 -0.56 11.17 0.85
N LEU A 95 -1.47 10.55 1.60
CA LEU A 95 -1.18 9.37 2.42
C LEU A 95 -1.81 8.11 1.83
N VAL A 96 -1.01 7.06 1.65
CA VAL A 96 -1.51 5.69 1.44
C VAL A 96 -1.40 4.97 2.78
N VAL A 97 -2.53 4.63 3.40
CA VAL A 97 -2.56 4.01 4.71
C VAL A 97 -2.70 2.50 4.58
N LYS A 98 -1.69 1.77 5.02
CA LYS A 98 -1.67 0.31 5.01
C LYS A 98 -2.43 -0.23 6.22
N LEU A 99 -3.37 -1.13 5.95
CA LEU A 99 -4.29 -1.70 6.95
C LEU A 99 -3.88 -3.12 7.38
N ASP A 100 -2.95 -3.73 6.66
CA ASP A 100 -2.43 -5.06 6.93
C ASP A 100 -0.90 -5.12 6.79
N GLY A 101 -0.34 -6.25 7.19
CA GLY A 101 1.09 -6.46 7.09
C GLY A 101 1.53 -7.84 7.57
N HIS A 102 2.82 -8.09 7.43
CA HIS A 102 3.45 -9.30 7.95
C HIS A 102 3.87 -9.08 9.41
N PHE A 103 3.51 -9.97 10.33
CA PHE A 103 4.01 -9.93 11.72
C PHE A 103 4.81 -11.18 12.03
N TYR A 104 5.98 -11.00 12.63
CA TYR A 104 6.76 -12.10 13.19
C TYR A 104 6.32 -12.37 14.63
N THR A 105 5.68 -13.51 14.88
CA THR A 105 5.22 -13.90 16.25
C THR A 105 6.08 -14.99 16.90
N GLY A 106 7.34 -15.14 16.49
CA GLY A 106 8.30 -16.09 17.09
C GLY A 106 8.38 -17.45 16.39
N LYS A 107 8.81 -18.50 17.12
CA LYS A 107 9.24 -19.82 16.60
C LYS A 107 8.26 -20.55 15.67
N ALA A 108 6.99 -20.15 15.60
CA ALA A 108 5.98 -20.73 14.71
C ALA A 108 6.00 -20.15 13.28
N ASN A 109 6.67 -19.02 13.04
CA ASN A 109 6.47 -18.25 11.80
C ASN A 109 7.77 -17.79 11.15
N THR A 110 8.64 -18.74 10.81
CA THR A 110 9.88 -18.41 10.09
C THR A 110 9.69 -18.30 8.58
N GLU A 111 8.69 -18.92 7.93
CA GLU A 111 8.68 -18.96 6.45
C GLU A 111 7.33 -18.74 5.75
N ASN A 112 6.16 -19.07 6.31
CA ASN A 112 4.91 -19.00 5.54
C ASN A 112 3.68 -18.62 6.36
N HIS A 113 3.50 -17.33 6.65
CA HIS A 113 2.13 -16.86 6.96
C HIS A 113 1.28 -17.02 5.69
N PRO A 114 0.16 -17.75 5.75
CA PRO A 114 -0.71 -17.97 4.59
C PRO A 114 -1.45 -16.71 4.15
N ARG A 115 -1.55 -15.67 4.99
CA ARG A 115 -2.10 -14.36 4.61
C ARG A 115 -1.60 -13.24 5.53
N PRO A 116 -1.67 -11.96 5.10
CA PRO A 116 -1.36 -10.81 5.94
C PRO A 116 -2.32 -10.65 7.13
N THR A 117 -1.83 -10.04 8.21
CA THR A 117 -2.65 -9.75 9.39
C THR A 117 -3.19 -8.34 9.33
N MET A 118 -4.50 -8.19 9.54
CA MET A 118 -5.17 -6.89 9.64
C MET A 118 -4.84 -6.21 10.96
N PHE A 119 -4.63 -4.90 10.94
CA PHE A 119 -4.43 -4.07 12.13
C PHE A 119 -5.06 -2.67 12.01
N GLY A 120 -5.86 -2.42 10.98
CA GLY A 120 -6.64 -1.20 10.82
C GLY A 120 -7.88 -1.39 9.97
N THR A 121 -8.78 -0.42 9.99
CA THR A 121 -10.02 -0.39 9.22
C THR A 121 -10.06 0.78 8.22
N ILE A 122 -11.10 0.85 7.40
CA ILE A 122 -11.31 1.99 6.50
C ILE A 122 -11.59 3.27 7.31
N GLU A 123 -12.30 3.17 8.43
CA GLU A 123 -12.56 4.28 9.34
C GLU A 123 -11.26 4.87 9.88
N ASP A 124 -10.34 4.04 10.36
CA ASP A 124 -9.05 4.53 10.85
C ASP A 124 -8.27 5.30 9.76
N ALA A 125 -8.35 4.84 8.51
CA ALA A 125 -7.72 5.52 7.37
C ALA A 125 -8.40 6.87 7.06
N LEU A 126 -9.73 6.94 7.19
CA LEU A 126 -10.48 8.20 7.01
C LEU A 126 -10.13 9.21 8.09
N GLU A 127 -9.98 8.77 9.35
CA GLU A 127 -9.64 9.64 10.49
C GLU A 127 -8.29 10.34 10.30
N VAL A 128 -7.30 9.66 9.72
CA VAL A 128 -5.98 10.24 9.42
C VAL A 128 -5.90 10.95 8.05
N GLY A 129 -7.04 11.09 7.35
CA GLY A 129 -7.10 11.82 6.08
C GLY A 129 -6.47 11.10 4.90
N ALA A 130 -6.53 9.76 4.86
CA ALA A 130 -5.94 8.97 3.79
C ALA A 130 -6.38 9.41 2.38
N ALA A 131 -5.45 9.39 1.44
CA ALA A 131 -5.71 9.53 0.02
C ALA A 131 -5.99 8.17 -0.65
N ALA A 132 -5.49 7.08 -0.05
CA ALA A 132 -5.74 5.70 -0.46
C ALA A 132 -5.54 4.75 0.72
N VAL A 133 -6.08 3.54 0.61
CA VAL A 133 -5.77 2.43 1.52
C VAL A 133 -4.88 1.40 0.84
N GLY A 134 -4.15 0.66 1.65
CA GLY A 134 -3.15 -0.30 1.21
C GLY A 134 -3.35 -1.68 1.82
N LEU A 135 -3.30 -2.73 1.01
CA LEU A 135 -3.34 -4.13 1.44
C LEU A 135 -2.23 -4.95 0.79
N SER A 136 -1.81 -5.99 1.48
CA SER A 136 -0.88 -6.99 0.99
C SER A 136 -1.67 -8.21 0.52
N PHE A 137 -1.12 -8.95 -0.43
CA PHE A 137 -1.71 -10.17 -0.95
C PHE A 137 -0.63 -11.19 -1.20
N TYR A 138 -0.78 -12.38 -0.61
CA TYR A 138 0.17 -13.48 -0.77
C TYR A 138 -0.36 -14.47 -1.81
N LEU A 139 -0.13 -14.14 -3.08
CA LEU A 139 -0.61 -14.93 -4.21
C LEU A 139 0.06 -16.30 -4.23
N GLY A 140 -0.74 -17.37 -4.20
CA GLY A 140 -0.26 -18.76 -4.21
C GLY A 140 -0.10 -19.38 -2.83
N SER A 141 -0.40 -18.64 -1.77
CA SER A 141 -0.51 -19.16 -0.41
C SER A 141 -1.70 -20.10 -0.26
N GLU A 142 -1.68 -20.95 0.77
CA GLU A 142 -2.77 -21.89 1.06
C GLU A 142 -4.13 -21.20 1.27
N GLN A 143 -4.14 -19.94 1.72
CA GLN A 143 -5.36 -19.14 1.96
C GLN A 143 -5.66 -18.11 0.88
N THR A 144 -5.07 -18.23 -0.33
CA THR A 144 -5.28 -17.26 -1.42
C THR A 144 -6.76 -16.98 -1.69
N GLY A 145 -7.62 -18.01 -1.71
CA GLY A 145 -9.06 -17.86 -1.96
C GLY A 145 -9.78 -17.02 -0.90
N GLU A 146 -9.60 -17.37 0.37
CA GLU A 146 -10.15 -16.63 1.50
C GLU A 146 -9.64 -15.17 1.55
N ASP A 147 -8.38 -14.97 1.17
CA ASP A 147 -7.77 -13.65 1.16
C ASP A 147 -8.33 -12.75 0.05
N VAL A 148 -8.63 -13.33 -1.13
CA VAL A 148 -9.32 -12.61 -2.22
C VAL A 148 -10.70 -12.15 -1.78
N GLU A 149 -11.47 -12.99 -1.08
CA GLU A 149 -12.78 -12.59 -0.54
C GLU A 149 -12.67 -11.45 0.48
N ARG A 150 -11.67 -11.50 1.37
CA ARG A 150 -11.36 -10.43 2.33
C ARG A 150 -11.03 -9.13 1.59
N ILE A 151 -10.11 -9.18 0.61
CA ILE A 151 -9.70 -8.01 -0.19
C ILE A 151 -10.90 -7.45 -0.94
N GLY A 152 -11.77 -8.30 -1.48
CA GLY A 152 -13.01 -7.89 -2.17
C GLY A 152 -13.92 -7.03 -1.29
N LYS A 153 -14.18 -7.48 -0.05
CA LYS A 153 -14.99 -6.74 0.93
C LYS A 153 -14.37 -5.39 1.29
N ILE A 154 -13.06 -5.37 1.59
CA ILE A 154 -12.35 -4.13 1.94
C ILE A 154 -12.29 -3.16 0.75
N ARG A 155 -12.12 -3.66 -0.48
CA ARG A 155 -12.17 -2.83 -1.70
C ARG A 155 -13.53 -2.14 -1.84
N GLU A 156 -14.61 -2.89 -1.66
CA GLU A 156 -15.97 -2.35 -1.77
C GLU A 156 -16.21 -1.25 -0.74
N GLU A 157 -15.82 -1.49 0.50
CA GLU A 157 -15.89 -0.53 1.60
C GLU A 157 -15.05 0.72 1.33
N ALA A 158 -13.78 0.57 0.95
CA ALA A 158 -12.90 1.67 0.57
C ALA A 158 -13.50 2.52 -0.55
N HIS A 159 -13.96 1.88 -1.63
CA HIS A 159 -14.59 2.57 -2.76
C HIS A 159 -15.92 3.23 -2.39
N HIS A 160 -16.67 2.66 -1.45
CA HIS A 160 -17.89 3.28 -0.90
C HIS A 160 -17.54 4.57 -0.16
N SER A 161 -16.44 4.57 0.59
CA SER A 161 -15.89 5.73 1.30
C SER A 161 -15.07 6.68 0.42
N GLY A 162 -14.98 6.43 -0.89
CA GLY A 162 -14.28 7.29 -1.85
C GLY A 162 -12.75 7.11 -1.87
N LEU A 163 -12.22 6.08 -1.22
CA LEU A 163 -10.80 5.78 -1.17
C LEU A 163 -10.42 4.74 -2.25
N PRO A 164 -9.39 5.00 -3.08
CA PRO A 164 -8.76 3.96 -3.89
C PRO A 164 -8.02 2.94 -3.01
N LEU A 165 -7.91 1.71 -3.50
CA LEU A 165 -7.13 0.63 -2.86
C LEU A 165 -5.87 0.33 -3.67
N VAL A 166 -4.73 0.28 -2.99
CA VAL A 166 -3.44 -0.19 -3.50
C VAL A 166 -3.22 -1.61 -2.99
N LEU A 167 -2.90 -2.54 -3.88
CA LEU A 167 -2.65 -3.94 -3.53
C LEU A 167 -1.20 -4.31 -3.83
N TRP A 168 -0.44 -4.71 -2.81
CA TRP A 168 0.90 -5.27 -2.97
C TRP A 168 0.81 -6.79 -3.05
N SER A 169 1.00 -7.32 -4.26
CA SER A 169 0.99 -8.76 -4.52
C SER A 169 2.41 -9.33 -4.39
N TYR A 170 2.57 -10.29 -3.48
CA TYR A 170 3.80 -11.05 -3.29
C TYR A 170 3.52 -12.53 -3.62
N PRO A 171 4.19 -13.11 -4.61
CA PRO A 171 4.06 -14.54 -4.87
C PRO A 171 4.64 -15.31 -3.66
N ARG A 172 3.81 -16.15 -3.02
CA ARG A 172 4.18 -17.01 -1.88
C ARG A 172 3.55 -18.39 -2.06
N GLY A 173 4.06 -19.42 -1.39
CA GLY A 173 3.49 -20.77 -1.40
C GLY A 173 4.50 -21.88 -1.72
N PRO A 174 4.14 -23.16 -1.46
CA PRO A 174 5.05 -24.30 -1.58
C PRO A 174 5.52 -24.58 -3.03
N GLU A 175 4.71 -24.23 -4.04
CA GLU A 175 5.05 -24.43 -5.47
C GLU A 175 5.67 -23.18 -6.14
N CYS A 176 5.99 -22.14 -5.37
CA CYS A 176 6.41 -20.84 -5.92
C CYS A 176 7.79 -20.86 -6.62
N LEU A 177 8.50 -22.00 -6.62
CA LEU A 177 9.87 -22.08 -7.13
C LEU A 177 10.01 -22.42 -8.63
N THR A 178 8.94 -22.80 -9.36
CA THR A 178 9.15 -23.40 -10.70
C THR A 178 8.31 -22.91 -11.88
N GLN A 179 7.18 -22.20 -11.74
CA GLN A 179 6.36 -21.83 -12.92
C GLN A 179 5.84 -20.38 -13.04
N LEU A 180 6.09 -19.48 -12.09
CA LEU A 180 5.56 -18.11 -12.15
C LEU A 180 6.39 -17.10 -12.97
N LYS A 181 7.43 -17.54 -13.70
CA LYS A 181 8.29 -16.65 -14.51
C LYS A 181 7.58 -15.91 -15.65
N ARG A 182 6.34 -16.27 -16.00
CA ARG A 182 5.59 -15.62 -17.11
C ARG A 182 4.41 -14.76 -16.68
N ILE A 183 3.91 -14.88 -15.45
CA ILE A 183 2.73 -14.11 -14.99
C ILE A 183 3.15 -12.92 -14.13
N VAL A 184 4.32 -12.96 -13.49
CA VAL A 184 4.77 -11.95 -12.54
C VAL A 184 6.15 -11.41 -12.92
N TYR A 185 6.24 -10.71 -14.06
CA TYR A 185 7.24 -9.63 -14.17
C TYR A 185 6.68 -8.41 -13.43
N CYS A 186 6.69 -8.46 -12.10
CA CYS A 186 6.32 -7.36 -11.23
C CYS A 186 7.42 -7.18 -10.19
N GLY A 187 8.57 -6.65 -10.63
CA GLY A 187 9.62 -6.24 -9.72
C GLY A 187 9.19 -4.98 -8.98
N VAL A 188 8.86 -5.10 -7.69
CA VAL A 188 8.52 -3.97 -6.78
C VAL A 188 7.57 -2.93 -7.42
N THR A 189 6.68 -3.37 -8.32
CA THR A 189 5.73 -2.49 -8.97
C THR A 189 4.48 -2.47 -8.12
N MET A 190 4.10 -1.32 -7.59
CA MET A 190 2.73 -1.08 -7.15
C MET A 190 1.78 -1.44 -8.28
N GLN A 191 1.19 -2.62 -8.18
CA GLN A 191 0.21 -3.09 -9.14
C GLN A 191 -1.13 -2.58 -8.62
N PHE A 192 -1.64 -1.51 -9.24
CA PHE A 192 -3.04 -1.13 -9.09
C PHE A 192 -3.88 -2.28 -9.66
N LEU A 193 -4.14 -3.29 -8.84
CA LEU A 193 -5.01 -4.39 -9.18
C LEU A 193 -6.45 -3.87 -9.04
N LEU A 194 -6.91 -3.17 -10.08
CA LEU A 194 -8.33 -2.88 -10.27
C LEU A 194 -9.03 -4.19 -10.66
N LEU A 195 -9.17 -5.11 -9.70
CA LEU A 195 -9.97 -6.31 -9.87
C LEU A 195 -11.45 -5.90 -9.94
N ASN A 196 -11.98 -5.86 -11.15
CA ASN A 196 -13.40 -6.14 -11.40
C ASN A 196 -13.45 -7.60 -11.89
N LEU A 197 -13.86 -8.49 -10.99
CA LEU A 197 -14.72 -9.61 -11.38
C LEU A 197 -16.16 -9.16 -11.12
#